data_AF-A0A7S0FYE0-F1
#
_entry.id   AF-A0A7S0FYE0-F1
#
_cell.length_a   1.000
_cell.length_b   1.000
_cell.length_c   1.000
_cell.angle_alpha   90.00
_cell.angle_beta   90.00
_cell.angle_gamma   90.00
#
_symmetry.space_group_name_H-M   'P 1'
#
loop_
_entity.id
_entity.type
_entity.pdbx_description
1 polymer ?
#
loop_
_entity_poly.entity_id
_entity_poly.type
_entity_poly.pdbx_seq_one_letter_code
_entity_poly.pdbx_strand_id
1 'polypeptide(L)'
;GLCVRPEQEERAIQVHTYFDDELAINILAKALATAPTVHAYRRLQCTPNIVQPSEGGRSRVFVYVRSTRKLEVPAITGAVFIASPPAKDVDPQAVRQFGWAVQDRLHRGDRVEMQCRGPDAVDLALRALCQLQGHAAEFQAGWTTAEGSEDIMGGRGLTHLF
;
A
#
# COMPACT_ATOMS: atom_id res chain seq x y z
N GLY A 1 31.80 1.33 -13.24
CA GLY A 1 30.78 2.39 -13.13
C GLY A 1 29.86 2.29 -14.33
N LEU A 2 28.58 1.99 -14.10
CA LEU A 2 27.59 1.93 -15.18
C LEU A 2 27.08 3.35 -15.45
N CYS A 3 27.33 3.84 -16.66
CA CYS A 3 26.81 5.10 -17.17
C CYS A 3 25.30 4.92 -17.47
N VAL A 4 24.45 5.46 -16.61
CA VAL A 4 22.99 5.47 -16.81
C VAL A 4 22.65 6.66 -17.71
N ARG A 5 22.17 6.40 -18.92
CA ARG A 5 21.69 7.45 -19.85
C ARG A 5 20.29 7.94 -19.43
N PRO A 6 20.04 9.26 -19.33
CA PRO A 6 18.81 9.79 -18.72
C PRO A 6 17.59 9.90 -19.66
N GLU A 7 17.46 9.07 -20.69
CA GLU A 7 16.30 9.09 -21.60
C GLU A 7 15.92 7.68 -22.10
N GLN A 8 15.75 6.71 -21.18
CA GLN A 8 15.02 5.50 -21.53
C GLN A 8 13.52 5.80 -21.45
N GLU A 9 12.86 5.84 -22.60
CA GLU A 9 11.40 5.71 -22.72
C GLU A 9 10.89 4.69 -21.70
N GLU A 10 9.79 5.00 -21.01
CA GLU A 10 9.18 4.15 -19.98
C GLU A 10 8.85 2.76 -20.53
N ARG A 11 9.85 1.85 -20.49
CA ARG A 11 9.73 0.49 -20.99
C ARG A 11 8.72 -0.25 -20.11
N ALA A 12 7.60 -0.62 -20.71
CA ALA A 12 6.63 -1.50 -20.08
C ALA A 12 7.28 -2.87 -19.84
N ILE A 13 7.12 -3.41 -18.64
CA ILE A 13 7.51 -4.78 -18.30
C ILE A 13 6.29 -5.66 -18.50
N GLN A 14 6.44 -6.76 -19.22
CA GLN A 14 5.40 -7.78 -19.35
C GLN A 14 5.79 -8.98 -18.48
N VAL A 15 4.88 -9.39 -17.60
CA VAL A 15 5.02 -10.63 -16.82
C VAL A 15 3.85 -11.54 -17.19
N HIS A 16 4.06 -12.86 -17.19
CA HIS A 16 2.98 -13.80 -17.44
C HIS A 16 3.06 -15.03 -16.55
N THR A 17 1.90 -15.62 -16.29
CA THR A 17 1.74 -16.91 -15.61
C THR A 17 0.55 -17.68 -16.19
N TYR A 18 0.39 -18.95 -15.82
CA TYR A 18 -0.81 -19.71 -16.14
C TYR A 18 -1.97 -19.31 -15.22
N PHE A 19 -3.19 -19.26 -15.77
CA PHE A 19 -4.37 -18.81 -15.03
C PHE A 19 -4.83 -19.82 -13.96
N ASP A 20 -4.49 -21.10 -14.14
CA ASP A 20 -4.78 -22.19 -13.22
C ASP A 20 -3.68 -22.41 -12.16
N ASP A 21 -2.59 -21.63 -12.20
CA ASP A 21 -1.53 -21.66 -11.19
C ASP A 21 -1.77 -20.58 -10.12
N GLU A 22 -2.59 -20.93 -9.13
CA GLU A 22 -3.01 -20.03 -8.05
C GLU A 22 -1.80 -19.46 -7.28
N LEU A 23 -0.78 -20.29 -7.03
CA LEU A 23 0.43 -19.87 -6.31
C LEU A 23 1.18 -18.80 -7.10
N ALA A 24 1.38 -19.02 -8.40
CA ALA A 24 2.07 -18.06 -9.26
C ALA A 24 1.28 -16.75 -9.40
N ILE A 25 -0.05 -16.81 -9.47
CA ILE A 25 -0.92 -15.61 -9.44
C ILE A 25 -0.75 -14.85 -8.12
N ASN A 26 -0.75 -15.56 -6.99
CA ASN A 26 -0.59 -14.95 -5.67
C ASN A 26 0.77 -14.26 -5.53
N ILE A 27 1.85 -14.91 -5.96
CA ILE A 27 3.20 -14.35 -5.99
C ILE A 27 3.25 -13.11 -6.88
N LEU A 28 2.68 -13.18 -8.08
CA LEU A 28 2.62 -12.04 -9.01
C LEU A 28 1.86 -10.86 -8.38
N ALA A 29 0.70 -11.10 -7.77
CA ALA A 29 -0.09 -10.07 -7.11
C ALA A 29 0.67 -9.41 -5.95
N LYS A 30 1.33 -10.22 -5.10
CA LYS A 30 2.17 -9.72 -4.01
C LYS A 30 3.33 -8.89 -4.54
N ALA A 31 4.04 -9.39 -5.55
CA ALA A 31 5.16 -8.67 -6.15
C ALA A 31 4.73 -7.32 -6.75
N LEU A 32 3.57 -7.25 -7.40
CA LEU A 32 3.03 -5.98 -7.92
C LEU A 32 2.59 -5.02 -6.81
N ALA A 33 2.05 -5.55 -5.71
CA ALA A 33 1.66 -4.75 -4.55
C ALA A 33 2.87 -4.16 -3.81
N THR A 34 4.00 -4.88 -3.77
CA THR A 34 5.23 -4.43 -3.10
C THR A 34 6.21 -3.72 -4.03
N ALA A 35 6.15 -3.88 -5.34
CA ALA A 35 7.06 -3.20 -6.26
C ALA A 35 7.13 -1.66 -6.11
N PRO A 36 6.04 -0.94 -5.79
CA PRO A 36 6.11 0.50 -5.52
C PRO A 36 6.95 0.88 -4.30
N THR A 37 7.08 0.00 -3.28
CA THR A 37 7.92 0.26 -2.10
C THR A 37 9.40 0.09 -2.40
N VAL A 38 9.75 -0.75 -3.38
CA VAL A 38 11.16 -1.01 -3.75
C VAL A 38 11.74 0.06 -4.68
N HIS A 39 10.89 0.77 -5.44
CA HIS A 39 11.33 1.74 -6.45
C HIS A 39 10.78 3.14 -6.21
N ALA A 40 11.47 3.94 -5.38
CA ALA A 40 11.40 5.41 -5.29
C ALA A 40 10.00 6.02 -5.55
N TYR A 41 8.95 5.39 -5.01
CA TYR A 41 7.57 5.87 -5.07
C TYR A 41 7.04 6.11 -6.49
N ARG A 42 7.45 5.28 -7.45
CA ARG A 42 6.83 5.32 -8.78
C ARG A 42 5.51 4.57 -8.75
N ARG A 43 4.43 5.26 -9.12
CA ARG A 43 3.13 4.61 -9.33
C ARG A 43 3.26 3.64 -10.50
N LEU A 44 2.87 2.41 -10.26
CA LEU A 44 2.78 1.38 -11.31
C LEU A 44 1.36 1.37 -11.86
N GLN A 45 1.24 1.41 -13.18
CA GLN A 45 0.02 1.08 -13.88
C GLN A 45 0.12 -0.36 -14.34
N CYS A 46 -0.72 -1.23 -13.77
CA CYS A 46 -0.78 -2.64 -14.11
C CYS A 46 -2.03 -2.90 -14.96
N THR A 47 -1.86 -3.42 -16.17
CA THR A 47 -2.97 -3.80 -17.05
C THR A 47 -2.96 -5.32 -17.23
N PRO A 48 -3.91 -6.05 -16.62
CA PRO A 48 -4.02 -7.49 -16.81
C PRO A 48 -4.69 -7.80 -18.15
N ASN A 49 -4.26 -8.88 -18.80
CA ASN A 49 -4.86 -9.44 -20.00
C ASN A 49 -4.87 -10.98 -19.90
N ILE A 50 -6.04 -11.59 -20.00
CA ILE A 50 -6.18 -13.05 -19.94
C ILE A 50 -6.35 -13.58 -21.37
N VAL A 51 -5.45 -14.47 -21.79
CA VAL A 51 -5.51 -15.11 -23.10
C VAL A 51 -5.99 -16.54 -22.92
N GLN A 52 -7.13 -16.87 -23.52
CA GLN A 52 -7.69 -18.22 -23.58
C GLN A 52 -7.41 -18.79 -24.98
N PRO A 53 -6.53 -19.79 -25.14
CA PRO A 53 -6.23 -20.38 -26.43
C PRO A 53 -7.46 -21.12 -26.99
N SER A 54 -7.73 -20.96 -28.29
CA SER A 54 -8.85 -21.63 -28.97
C SER A 54 -8.66 -23.15 -29.14
N GLU A 55 -7.42 -23.64 -29.08
CA GLU A 55 -7.07 -25.04 -29.39
C GLU A 55 -6.52 -25.80 -28.16
N GLY A 56 -7.31 -25.88 -27.08
CA GLY A 56 -6.99 -26.72 -25.92
C GLY A 56 -5.73 -26.33 -25.14
N GLY A 57 -5.14 -25.17 -25.43
CA GLY A 57 -4.01 -24.63 -24.67
C GLY A 57 -4.45 -24.11 -23.29
N ARG A 58 -3.51 -24.09 -22.32
CA ARG A 58 -3.77 -23.52 -20.99
C ARG A 58 -3.90 -22.01 -21.05
N SER A 59 -4.94 -21.47 -20.40
CA SER A 59 -5.15 -20.04 -20.23
C SER A 59 -3.97 -19.37 -19.54
N ARG A 60 -3.58 -18.19 -20.02
CA ARG A 60 -2.47 -17.41 -19.46
C ARG A 60 -2.93 -16.03 -19.03
N VAL A 61 -2.37 -15.55 -17.93
CA VAL A 61 -2.50 -14.16 -17.48
C VAL A 61 -1.24 -13.42 -17.87
N PHE A 62 -1.39 -12.34 -18.62
CA PHE A 62 -0.35 -11.35 -18.87
C PHE A 62 -0.63 -10.13 -18.01
N VAL A 63 0.40 -9.56 -17.38
CA VAL A 63 0.32 -8.27 -16.71
C VAL A 63 1.33 -7.34 -17.36
N TYR A 64 0.84 -6.26 -17.95
CA TYR A 64 1.67 -5.17 -18.44
C TYR A 64 1.84 -4.15 -17.34
N VAL A 65 3.07 -3.98 -16.87
CA VAL A 65 3.44 -3.05 -15.81
C VAL A 65 4.14 -1.88 -16.45
N ARG A 66 3.55 -0.69 -16.30
CA ARG A 66 4.18 0.57 -16.72
C ARG A 66 4.50 1.37 -15.48
N SER A 67 5.75 1.81 -15.38
CA SER A 67 6.09 2.87 -14.47
C SER A 67 5.42 4.14 -14.98
N THR A 68 4.56 4.76 -14.17
CA THR A 68 4.00 6.08 -14.47
C THR A 68 4.86 7.15 -13.83
N ARG A 69 4.54 8.42 -14.12
CA ARG A 69 5.24 9.60 -13.59
C ARG A 69 5.63 9.39 -12.12
N LYS A 70 6.89 9.73 -11.82
CA LYS A 70 7.40 9.80 -10.45
C LYS A 70 6.42 10.65 -9.65
N LEU A 71 5.80 10.09 -8.63
CA LEU A 71 5.06 10.92 -7.70
C LEU A 71 6.07 11.71 -6.88
N GLU A 72 5.79 13.00 -6.73
CA GLU A 72 6.45 13.79 -5.71
C GLU A 72 5.99 13.23 -4.36
N VAL A 73 6.91 12.62 -3.64
CA VAL A 73 6.66 12.24 -2.25
C VAL A 73 6.58 13.55 -1.46
N PRO A 74 5.49 13.80 -0.73
CA PRO A 74 5.43 14.93 0.16
C PRO A 74 6.64 14.91 1.10
N ALA A 75 7.28 16.06 1.30
CA ALA A 75 8.33 16.15 2.31
C ALA A 75 7.75 15.74 3.67
N ILE A 76 8.39 14.79 4.35
CA ILE A 76 7.95 14.35 5.68
C ILE A 76 8.00 15.57 6.61
N THR A 77 6.86 15.95 7.17
CA THR A 77 6.74 17.14 8.02
C THR A 77 7.26 16.90 9.43
N GLY A 78 7.33 15.63 9.85
CA GLY A 78 7.60 15.21 11.22
C GLY A 78 6.39 15.34 12.15
N ALA A 79 5.25 15.84 11.66
CA ALA A 79 4.02 15.88 12.44
C ALA A 79 3.44 14.47 12.61
N VAL A 80 2.85 14.21 13.78
CA VAL A 80 2.13 12.96 14.07
C VAL A 80 0.65 13.25 14.21
N PHE A 81 -0.16 12.59 13.41
CA PHE A 81 -1.61 12.60 13.48
C PHE A 81 -2.11 11.30 14.09
N ILE A 82 -2.70 11.38 15.28
CA ILE A 82 -3.32 10.23 15.93
C ILE A 82 -4.78 10.14 15.47
N ALA A 83 -5.14 9.01 14.87
CA ALA A 83 -6.48 8.74 14.37
C ALA A 83 -7.12 7.58 15.12
N SER A 84 -8.44 7.66 15.31
CA SER A 84 -9.23 6.56 15.85
C SER A 84 -10.35 6.26 14.86
N PRO A 85 -10.35 5.08 14.22
CA PRO A 85 -11.44 4.67 13.34
C PRO A 85 -12.77 4.67 14.11
N PRO A 86 -13.88 5.07 13.48
CA PRO A 86 -15.19 5.00 14.12
C PRO A 86 -15.58 3.55 14.40
N ALA A 87 -16.44 3.34 15.40
CA ALA A 87 -16.97 2.02 15.72
C ALA A 87 -17.87 1.47 14.61
N LYS A 88 -18.24 0.19 14.73
CA LYS A 88 -19.27 -0.43 13.90
C LYS A 88 -20.60 0.31 14.06
N ASP A 89 -21.39 0.37 12.98
CA ASP A 89 -22.74 0.96 12.92
C ASP A 89 -22.81 2.48 13.17
N VAL A 90 -21.69 3.19 13.06
CA VAL A 90 -21.66 4.66 13.06
C VAL A 90 -22.17 5.22 11.73
N ASP A 91 -22.69 6.45 11.78
CA ASP A 91 -23.08 7.23 10.60
C ASP A 91 -22.05 7.11 9.45
N PRO A 92 -22.47 6.70 8.24
CA PRO A 92 -21.63 6.67 7.05
C PRO A 92 -20.86 7.97 6.78
N GLN A 93 -21.37 9.12 7.23
CA GLN A 93 -20.67 10.38 7.13
C GLN A 93 -19.39 10.42 7.98
N ALA A 94 -19.40 9.86 9.19
CA ALA A 94 -18.22 9.80 10.04
C ALA A 94 -17.13 8.91 9.43
N VAL A 95 -17.52 7.80 8.80
CA VAL A 95 -16.60 6.91 8.07
C VAL A 95 -15.92 7.65 6.92
N ARG A 96 -16.68 8.45 6.15
CA ARG A 96 -16.12 9.28 5.06
C ARG A 96 -15.18 10.35 5.59
N GLN A 97 -15.56 11.04 6.66
CA GLN A 97 -14.73 12.07 7.30
C GLN A 97 -13.41 11.49 7.83
N PHE A 98 -13.46 10.31 8.45
CA PHE A 98 -12.27 9.59 8.88
C PHE A 98 -11.33 9.29 7.71
N GLY A 99 -11.86 8.72 6.63
CA GLY A 99 -11.06 8.44 5.42
C GLY A 99 -10.41 9.69 4.83
N TRP A 100 -11.15 10.79 4.72
CA TRP A 100 -10.62 12.06 4.23
C TRP A 100 -9.56 12.66 5.16
N ALA A 101 -9.76 12.63 6.47
CA ALA A 101 -8.80 13.17 7.43
C ALA A 101 -7.46 12.41 7.36
N VAL A 102 -7.50 11.08 7.29
CA VAL A 102 -6.30 10.25 7.12
C VAL A 102 -5.59 10.58 5.81
N GLN A 103 -6.34 10.69 4.71
CA GLN A 103 -5.77 10.99 3.40
C GLN A 103 -5.13 12.38 3.34
N ASP A 104 -5.79 13.42 3.85
CA ASP A 104 -5.25 14.78 3.89
C ASP A 104 -3.91 14.82 4.66
N ARG A 105 -3.81 14.08 5.77
CA ARG A 105 -2.59 13.99 6.57
C ARG A 105 -1.45 13.29 5.84
N LEU A 106 -1.74 12.16 5.21
CA LEU A 106 -0.75 11.44 4.42
C LEU A 106 -0.27 12.26 3.21
N HIS A 107 -1.15 12.98 2.52
CA HIS A 107 -0.77 13.89 1.42
C HIS A 107 0.13 15.05 1.87
N ARG A 108 0.03 15.46 3.14
CA ARG A 108 0.93 16.48 3.71
C ARG A 108 2.29 15.94 4.09
N GLY A 109 2.47 14.62 4.11
CA GLY A 109 3.68 13.98 4.64
C GLY A 109 3.68 13.84 6.16
N ASP A 110 2.49 13.91 6.80
CA ASP A 110 2.35 13.66 8.23
C ASP A 110 2.40 12.14 8.50
N ARG A 111 2.98 11.74 9.63
CA ARG A 111 2.91 10.35 10.12
C ARG A 111 1.54 10.13 10.74
N VAL A 112 0.83 9.08 10.32
CA VAL A 112 -0.46 8.71 10.91
C VAL A 112 -0.29 7.53 11.86
N GLU A 113 -0.66 7.70 13.12
CA GLU A 113 -0.75 6.63 14.11
C GLU A 113 -2.22 6.30 14.36
N MET A 114 -2.61 5.03 14.21
CA MET A 114 -4.01 4.62 14.37
C MET A 114 -4.21 3.77 15.60
N GLN A 115 -5.19 4.15 16.42
CA GLN A 115 -5.65 3.34 17.56
C GLN A 115 -6.90 2.57 17.15
N CYS A 116 -6.71 1.34 16.70
CA CYS A 116 -7.79 0.47 16.26
C CYS A 116 -8.29 -0.39 17.42
N ARG A 117 -9.60 -0.35 17.70
CA ARG A 117 -10.24 -1.20 18.72
C ARG A 117 -11.20 -2.18 18.05
N GLY A 118 -10.80 -3.45 18.00
CA GLY A 118 -11.57 -4.51 17.36
C GLY A 118 -11.37 -4.61 15.84
N PRO A 119 -11.92 -5.66 15.22
CA PRO A 119 -11.66 -6.00 13.81
C PRO A 119 -12.23 -4.96 12.83
N ASP A 120 -13.40 -4.38 13.13
CA ASP A 120 -14.03 -3.39 12.25
C ASP A 120 -13.20 -2.09 12.15
N ALA A 121 -12.62 -1.65 13.27
CA ALA A 121 -11.74 -0.49 13.28
C ALA A 121 -10.46 -0.73 12.44
N VAL A 122 -9.93 -1.96 12.46
CA VAL A 122 -8.78 -2.34 11.63
C VAL A 122 -9.15 -2.33 10.15
N ASP A 123 -10.31 -2.88 9.76
CA ASP A 123 -10.78 -2.83 8.37
C ASP A 123 -10.94 -1.39 7.88
N LEU A 124 -11.56 -0.52 8.68
CA LEU A 124 -11.71 0.90 8.34
C LEU A 124 -10.37 1.63 8.20
N ALA A 125 -9.42 1.36 9.10
CA ALA A 125 -8.06 1.89 9.02
C ALA A 125 -7.37 1.46 7.70
N LEU A 126 -7.41 0.17 7.38
CA LEU A 126 -6.83 -0.35 6.15
C LEU A 126 -7.49 0.26 4.91
N ARG A 127 -8.82 0.38 4.89
CA ARG A 127 -9.53 1.05 3.78
C ARG A 127 -9.10 2.50 3.61
N ALA A 128 -8.96 3.26 4.70
CA ALA A 128 -8.52 4.65 4.64
C ALA A 128 -7.10 4.76 4.05
N LEU A 129 -6.20 3.85 4.43
CA LEU A 129 -4.84 3.77 3.87
C LEU A 129 -4.83 3.37 2.40
N CYS A 130 -5.59 2.34 2.01
CA CYS A 130 -5.62 1.82 0.64
C CYS A 130 -6.30 2.75 -0.37
N GLN A 131 -7.14 3.68 0.07
CA GLN A 131 -7.77 4.67 -0.81
C GLN A 131 -6.79 5.73 -1.32
N LEU A 132 -5.62 5.88 -0.68
CA LEU A 132 -4.60 6.82 -1.10
C LEU A 132 -3.90 6.31 -2.36
N GLN A 133 -4.37 6.75 -3.53
CA GLN A 133 -3.77 6.33 -4.79
C GLN A 133 -2.36 6.91 -4.96
N GLY A 134 -1.43 6.08 -5.46
CA GLY A 134 -0.09 6.53 -5.86
C GLY A 134 0.90 6.72 -4.70
N HIS A 135 0.50 6.44 -3.46
CA HIS A 135 1.40 6.51 -2.32
C HIS A 135 1.61 5.10 -1.77
N ALA A 136 2.82 4.84 -1.28
CA ALA A 136 3.10 3.70 -0.43
C ALA A 136 3.12 4.18 1.02
N ALA A 137 2.48 3.42 1.91
CA ALA A 137 2.52 3.67 3.34
C ALA A 137 3.20 2.48 4.01
N GLU A 138 4.23 2.75 4.80
CA GLU A 138 4.76 1.78 5.75
C GLU A 138 3.92 1.84 7.03
N PHE A 139 3.61 0.69 7.60
CA PHE A 139 2.86 0.61 8.84
C PHE A 139 3.52 -0.36 9.81
N GLN A 140 3.49 0.01 11.09
CA GLN A 140 3.86 -0.86 12.19
C GLN A 140 2.62 -1.10 13.03
N ALA A 141 2.28 -2.36 13.27
CA ALA A 141 1.16 -2.75 14.12
C ALA A 141 1.68 -3.22 15.48
N GLY A 142 1.06 -2.71 16.55
CA GLY A 142 1.24 -3.17 17.91
C GLY A 142 -0.11 -3.51 18.53
N TRP A 143 -0.16 -4.57 19.35
CA TRP A 143 -1.36 -4.96 20.08
C TRP A 143 -1.26 -4.46 21.51
N THR A 144 -2.30 -3.81 22.01
CA THR A 144 -2.40 -3.42 23.43
C THR A 144 -3.50 -4.24 24.10
N THR A 145 -3.16 -4.88 25.22
CA THR A 145 -4.14 -5.57 26.08
C THR A 145 -4.90 -4.56 26.92
N ALA A 146 -6.18 -4.86 27.22
CA ALA A 146 -7.02 -3.98 28.05
C ALA A 146 -6.56 -3.93 29.52
N GLU A 147 -5.72 -4.87 29.93
CA GLU A 147 -5.12 -4.90 31.26
C GLU A 147 -3.99 -3.87 31.35
N GLY A 148 -4.31 -2.70 31.89
CA GLY A 148 -3.40 -1.85 32.65
C GLY A 148 -2.11 -1.44 31.94
N SER A 149 -2.13 -0.24 31.38
CA SER A 149 -0.92 0.56 31.19
C SER A 149 -0.22 0.79 32.54
N GLU A 150 0.73 -0.07 32.89
CA GLU A 150 1.90 0.32 33.64
C GLU A 150 3.12 0.19 32.71
N ASP A 151 3.79 1.32 32.54
CA ASP A 151 4.93 1.52 31.67
C ASP A 151 6.00 0.44 31.81
N ILE A 152 6.40 -0.15 30.69
CA ILE A 152 7.81 -0.55 30.50
C ILE A 152 8.37 0.33 29.39
N MET A 153 8.91 1.47 29.82
CA MET A 153 9.96 2.18 29.09
C MET A 153 11.03 1.17 28.64
N GLY A 154 11.23 1.01 27.33
CA GLY A 154 12.38 0.22 26.85
C GLY A 154 12.40 -0.21 25.39
N GLY A 155 11.36 0.07 24.60
CA GLY A 155 11.29 -0.40 23.21
C GLY A 155 11.47 0.69 22.16
N ARG A 156 12.55 1.48 22.19
CA ARG A 156 12.95 2.27 21.01
C ARG A 156 13.48 1.31 19.95
N GLY A 157 12.58 0.64 19.24
CA GLY A 157 12.85 0.05 17.94
C GLY A 157 13.06 1.15 16.91
N LEU A 158 14.24 1.75 16.92
CA LEU A 158 14.73 2.58 15.81
C LEU A 158 14.98 1.62 14.64
N THR A 159 13.98 1.45 13.78
CA THR A 159 14.21 0.90 12.45
C THR A 159 14.20 2.07 11.48
N HIS A 160 15.38 2.63 11.24
CA HIS A 160 15.63 3.39 10.02
C HIS A 160 15.56 2.42 8.85
N LEU A 161 14.53 2.53 8.02
CA LEU A 161 14.53 2.05 6.65
C LEU A 161 14.03 3.19 5.75
N PHE A 162 14.72 3.35 4.63
CA PHE A 162 14.69 4.48 3.70
C PHE A 162 13.54 4.38 2.70
#